data_AF-A0A2K1R9M8-F1
#
_entry.id   AF-A0A2K1R9M8-F1
#
_cell.length_a   1.000
_cell.length_b   1.000
_cell.length_c   1.000
_cell.angle_alpha   90.00
_cell.angle_beta   90.00
_cell.angle_gamma   90.00
#
_symmetry.space_group_name_H-M   'P 1'
#
loop_
_entity.id
_entity.type
_entity.pdbx_description
1 polymer ?
#
loop_
_entity_poly.entity_id
_entity_poly.type
_entity_poly.pdbx_seq_one_letter_code
_entity_poly.pdbx_strand_id
1 'polypeptide(L)'
;MESNSVLNKLERHIEIFNMDGRRFIDAMYASQKAQSITQVVMNLPNDAVEYLDAFRGVFKDKPKDKEYAMPMIHVYGFSKARDPEFDFHERIRIALQEVAVNVEMRRVRQVAPGKWMLCASFRLPISVAYAHTMSRMQAHQVKSF
;
A
#
# COMPACT_ATOMS: atom_id res chain seq x y z
N MET A 1 8.38 -18.79 -0.92
CA MET A 1 8.93 -17.81 0.05
C MET A 1 9.67 -18.52 1.19
N GLU A 2 9.05 -19.52 1.82
CA GLU A 2 9.65 -20.30 2.92
C GLU A 2 11.01 -20.91 2.56
N SER A 3 11.12 -21.60 1.41
CA SER A 3 12.39 -22.18 0.95
C SER A 3 13.51 -21.13 0.83
N ASN A 4 13.17 -19.92 0.34
CA ASN A 4 14.15 -18.84 0.21
C ASN A 4 14.57 -18.27 1.57
N SER A 5 13.65 -18.22 2.53
CA SER A 5 13.97 -17.78 3.89
C SER A 5 14.99 -18.70 4.54
N VAL A 6 14.80 -20.02 4.43
CA VAL A 6 15.74 -21.03 4.96
C VAL A 6 17.09 -20.97 4.24
N LEU A 7 17.10 -20.90 2.90
CA LEU A 7 18.34 -20.83 2.12
C LEU A 7 19.21 -19.62 2.50
N ASN A 8 18.58 -18.50 2.88
CA ASN A 8 19.27 -17.28 3.28
C ASN A 8 19.44 -17.12 4.79
N LYS A 9 19.03 -18.10 5.60
CA LYS A 9 19.11 -18.08 7.08
C LYS A 9 18.34 -16.91 7.71
N LEU A 10 17.18 -16.61 7.15
CA LEU A 10 16.32 -15.48 7.55
C LEU A 10 15.04 -15.93 8.27
N GLU A 11 14.92 -17.20 8.62
CA GLU A 11 13.71 -17.78 9.23
C GLU A 11 13.32 -17.12 10.56
N ARG A 12 14.28 -16.50 11.26
CA ARG A 12 14.02 -15.74 12.50
C ARG A 12 13.66 -14.27 12.27
N HIS A 13 13.80 -13.79 11.04
CA HIS A 13 13.63 -12.38 10.65
C HIS A 13 12.47 -12.16 9.68
N ILE A 14 11.89 -13.24 9.14
CA ILE A 14 10.80 -13.18 8.17
C ILE A 14 9.61 -13.97 8.71
N GLU A 15 8.47 -13.29 8.81
CA GLU A 15 7.17 -13.94 8.97
C GLU A 15 6.45 -13.94 7.63
N ILE A 16 5.85 -15.07 7.26
CA ILE A 16 5.24 -15.28 5.94
C ILE A 16 3.74 -15.44 6.11
N PHE A 17 2.97 -14.74 5.27
CA PHE A 17 1.51 -14.78 5.27
C PHE A 17 1.02 -15.09 3.86
N ASN A 18 0.04 -16.00 3.77
CA ASN A 18 -0.70 -16.26 2.53
C ASN A 18 -2.11 -15.69 2.68
N MET A 19 -2.27 -14.41 2.36
CA MET A 19 -3.50 -13.66 2.56
C MET A 19 -3.73 -12.72 1.37
N ASP A 20 -4.99 -12.34 1.16
CA ASP A 20 -5.32 -11.18 0.31
C ASP A 20 -4.63 -9.91 0.83
N GLY A 21 -4.15 -9.06 -0.08
CA GLY A 21 -3.34 -7.89 0.27
C GLY A 21 -4.06 -6.88 1.16
N ARG A 22 -5.36 -6.64 0.93
CA ARG A 22 -6.14 -5.71 1.76
C ARG A 22 -6.35 -6.30 3.15
N ARG A 23 -6.75 -7.57 3.22
CA ARG A 23 -6.91 -8.30 4.49
C ARG A 23 -5.61 -8.33 5.29
N PHE A 24 -4.47 -8.48 4.61
CA PHE A 24 -3.16 -8.47 5.25
C PHE A 24 -2.85 -7.10 5.87
N ILE A 25 -3.05 -6.01 5.13
CA ILE A 25 -2.86 -4.64 5.65
C ILE A 25 -3.76 -4.42 6.86
N ASP A 26 -5.05 -4.70 6.76
CA ASP A 26 -6.01 -4.55 7.85
C ASP A 26 -5.58 -5.33 9.11
N ALA A 27 -5.20 -6.60 8.95
CA ALA A 27 -4.76 -7.44 10.07
C ALA A 27 -3.49 -6.92 10.74
N MET A 28 -2.51 -6.48 9.95
CA MET A 28 -1.24 -5.96 10.47
C MET A 28 -1.44 -4.68 11.29
N TYR A 29 -2.24 -3.74 10.79
CA TYR A 29 -2.51 -2.48 11.48
C TYR A 29 -3.54 -2.60 12.62
N ALA A 30 -4.41 -3.62 12.60
CA ALA A 30 -5.26 -3.96 13.74
C ALA A 30 -4.45 -4.51 14.93
N SER A 31 -3.36 -5.24 14.65
CA SER A 31 -2.52 -5.87 15.67
C SER A 31 -1.59 -4.90 16.42
N GLN A 32 -0.84 -5.41 17.42
CA GLN A 32 0.22 -4.67 18.09
C GLN A 32 1.43 -4.39 17.17
N LYS A 33 1.57 -5.11 16.05
CA LYS A 33 2.66 -4.91 15.08
C LYS A 33 2.57 -3.55 14.39
N ALA A 34 1.40 -2.93 14.37
CA ALA A 34 1.18 -1.62 13.77
C ALA A 34 2.22 -0.56 14.18
N GLN A 35 2.71 -0.61 15.42
CA GLN A 35 3.69 0.35 15.97
C GLN A 35 5.12 0.14 15.43
N SER A 36 5.47 -1.08 15.01
CA SER A 36 6.81 -1.39 14.51
C SER A 36 6.94 -1.29 13.00
N ILE A 37 5.83 -1.10 12.26
CA ILE A 37 5.86 -0.97 10.81
C ILE A 37 6.33 0.43 10.43
N THR A 38 7.60 0.54 10.07
CA THR A 38 8.23 1.78 9.61
C THR A 38 8.22 1.94 8.10
N GLN A 39 8.09 0.82 7.38
CA GLN A 39 8.28 0.72 5.94
C GLN A 39 7.28 -0.29 5.37
N VAL A 40 6.72 0.01 4.21
CA VAL A 40 5.89 -0.92 3.43
C VAL A 40 6.36 -0.91 1.98
N VAL A 41 6.59 -2.11 1.43
CA VAL A 41 7.00 -2.26 0.03
C VAL A 41 5.93 -3.05 -0.73
N MET A 42 5.33 -2.41 -1.72
CA MET A 42 4.30 -2.98 -2.58
C MET A 42 4.88 -3.24 -3.97
N ASN A 43 5.59 -4.36 -4.10
CA ASN A 43 6.19 -4.78 -5.36
C ASN A 43 5.22 -5.62 -6.21
N LEU A 44 4.08 -5.03 -6.55
CA LEU A 44 3.06 -5.62 -7.43
C LEU A 44 2.74 -4.62 -8.56
N PRO A 45 3.60 -4.49 -9.59
CA PRO A 45 3.58 -3.32 -10.47
C PRO A 45 2.31 -3.12 -11.32
N ASN A 46 1.47 -4.15 -11.46
CA ASN A 46 0.19 -4.01 -12.15
C ASN A 46 -0.85 -3.34 -11.25
N ASP A 47 -0.92 -3.76 -9.98
CA ASP A 47 -2.10 -3.53 -9.13
C ASP A 47 -1.79 -2.76 -7.84
N ALA A 48 -0.51 -2.55 -7.48
CA ALA A 48 -0.11 -2.03 -6.16
C ALA A 48 -0.82 -0.72 -5.76
N VAL A 49 -1.06 0.18 -6.71
CA VAL A 49 -1.78 1.44 -6.44
C VAL A 49 -3.22 1.19 -5.97
N GLU A 50 -3.89 0.17 -6.47
CA GLU A 50 -5.28 -0.11 -6.13
C GLU A 50 -5.46 -0.52 -4.68
N TYR A 51 -4.42 -1.10 -4.07
CA TYR A 51 -4.40 -1.51 -2.67
C TYR A 51 -4.07 -0.36 -1.71
N LEU A 52 -3.74 0.84 -2.21
CA LEU A 52 -3.48 1.99 -1.36
C LEU A 52 -4.73 2.43 -0.57
N ASP A 53 -5.91 2.09 -1.08
CA ASP A 53 -7.19 2.27 -0.41
C ASP A 53 -7.23 1.60 0.98
N ALA A 54 -6.53 0.48 1.16
CA ALA A 54 -6.47 -0.27 2.41
C ALA A 54 -5.69 0.45 3.53
N PHE A 55 -4.86 1.44 3.20
CA PHE A 55 -4.20 2.27 4.23
C PHE A 55 -5.12 3.35 4.81
N ARG A 56 -6.28 3.57 4.18
CA ARG A 56 -7.21 4.61 4.60
C ARG A 56 -7.95 4.18 5.87
N GLY A 57 -7.74 4.91 6.95
CA GLY A 57 -8.36 4.63 8.25
C GLY A 57 -7.70 3.50 9.06
N VAL A 58 -6.48 3.07 8.73
CA VAL A 58 -5.76 2.02 9.48
C VAL A 58 -5.52 2.38 10.95
N PHE A 59 -5.57 3.66 11.30
CA PHE A 59 -5.45 4.17 12.67
C PHE A 59 -6.73 4.83 13.21
N LYS A 60 -7.87 4.72 12.50
CA LYS A 60 -9.12 5.40 12.90
C LYS A 60 -9.61 5.03 14.32
N ASP A 61 -9.38 3.79 14.74
CA ASP A 61 -9.80 3.26 16.04
C ASP A 61 -8.65 3.22 17.06
N LYS A 62 -7.46 3.75 16.71
CA LYS A 62 -6.31 3.76 17.61
C LYS A 62 -6.40 4.95 18.57
N PRO A 63 -5.94 4.80 19.82
CA PRO A 63 -5.89 5.90 20.79
C PRO A 63 -5.05 7.07 20.25
N LYS A 64 -5.59 8.30 20.32
CA LYS A 64 -4.97 9.52 19.79
C LYS A 64 -3.80 10.04 20.64
N ASP A 65 -3.67 9.54 21.86
CA ASP A 65 -2.60 9.83 22.82
C ASP A 65 -1.31 9.06 22.51
N LYS A 66 -1.37 8.05 21.63
CA LYS A 66 -0.19 7.35 21.14
C LYS A 66 0.26 7.91 19.80
N GLU A 67 1.50 8.35 19.73
CA GLU A 67 2.15 8.70 18.47
C GLU A 67 2.49 7.42 17.70
N TYR A 68 1.83 7.22 16.56
CA TYR A 68 2.22 6.20 15.60
C TYR A 68 3.09 6.85 14.53
N ALA A 69 4.30 6.33 14.34
CA ALA A 69 5.13 6.74 13.22
C ALA A 69 4.42 6.38 11.90
N MET A 70 4.16 7.37 11.04
CA MET A 70 3.61 7.09 9.73
C MET A 70 4.64 6.33 8.88
N PRO A 71 4.33 5.14 8.36
CA PRO A 71 5.26 4.37 7.57
C PRO A 71 5.62 5.09 6.27
N MET A 72 6.83 4.86 5.77
CA MET A 72 7.14 5.15 4.38
C MET A 72 6.59 4.01 3.52
N ILE A 73 5.85 4.36 2.48
CA ILE A 73 5.24 3.42 1.54
C ILE A 73 5.97 3.54 0.21
N HIS A 74 6.48 2.41 -0.28
CA HIS A 74 7.12 2.25 -1.58
C HIS A 74 6.20 1.46 -2.50
N VAL A 75 5.67 2.11 -3.53
CA VAL A 75 4.73 1.52 -4.48
C VAL A 75 5.41 1.40 -5.83
N TYR A 76 5.53 0.17 -6.33
CA TYR A 76 5.98 -0.05 -7.69
C TYR A 76 4.79 -0.07 -8.64
N GLY A 77 4.96 0.48 -9.83
CA GLY A 77 3.91 0.45 -10.83
C GLY A 77 4.41 0.65 -12.25
N PHE A 78 3.55 0.32 -13.21
CA PHE A 78 3.80 0.61 -14.61
C PHE A 78 3.00 1.81 -15.11
N SER A 79 3.61 2.58 -16.02
CA SER A 79 2.91 3.58 -16.82
C SER A 79 3.41 3.58 -18.27
N LYS A 80 2.48 3.79 -19.21
CA LYS A 80 2.73 4.01 -20.64
C LYS A 80 2.45 5.46 -21.06
N ALA A 81 2.16 6.34 -20.10
CA ALA A 81 1.85 7.74 -20.39
C ALA A 81 3.07 8.47 -20.95
N ARG A 82 2.83 9.60 -21.63
CA ARG A 82 3.89 10.50 -22.08
C ARG A 82 4.71 11.05 -20.91
N ASP A 83 4.03 11.31 -19.79
CA ASP A 83 4.61 11.64 -18.50
C ASP A 83 4.24 10.55 -17.48
N PRO A 84 5.05 9.48 -17.36
CA PRO A 84 4.81 8.36 -16.47
C PRO A 84 4.70 8.78 -15.00
N GLU A 85 5.54 9.71 -14.55
CA GLU A 85 5.57 10.19 -13.17
C GLU A 85 4.28 10.92 -12.80
N PHE A 86 3.80 11.81 -13.66
CA PHE A 86 2.53 12.52 -13.45
C PHE A 86 1.34 11.55 -13.41
N ASP A 87 1.22 10.64 -14.39
CA ASP A 87 0.16 9.63 -14.42
C ASP A 87 0.14 8.77 -13.15
N PHE A 88 1.31 8.31 -12.72
CA PHE A 88 1.41 7.47 -11.55
C PHE A 88 1.11 8.22 -10.25
N HIS A 89 1.52 9.49 -10.16
CA HIS A 89 1.21 10.37 -9.04
C HIS A 89 -0.29 10.62 -8.89
N GLU A 90 -0.98 10.90 -10.00
CA GLU A 90 -2.44 11.11 -9.99
C GLU A 90 -3.19 9.85 -9.55
N ARG A 91 -2.79 8.68 -10.04
CA ARG A 91 -3.37 7.40 -9.60
C ARG A 91 -3.21 7.18 -8.09
N ILE A 92 -2.06 7.54 -7.51
CA ILE A 92 -1.82 7.46 -6.06
C ILE A 92 -2.76 8.40 -5.30
N ARG A 93 -2.91 9.65 -5.75
CA ARG A 93 -3.81 10.64 -5.14
C ARG A 93 -5.25 10.17 -5.11
N ILE A 94 -5.72 9.62 -6.23
CA ILE A 94 -7.06 9.07 -6.37
C ILE A 94 -7.25 7.89 -5.41
N ALA A 95 -6.30 6.94 -5.37
CA ALA A 95 -6.42 5.76 -4.53
C ALA A 95 -6.39 6.07 -3.02
N LEU A 96 -5.58 7.05 -2.60
CA LEU A 96 -5.51 7.52 -1.21
C LEU A 96 -6.69 8.45 -0.84
N GLN A 97 -7.33 9.05 -1.85
CA GLN A 97 -8.24 10.19 -1.70
C GLN A 97 -7.54 11.36 -0.99
N GLU A 98 -6.32 11.67 -1.40
CA GLU A 98 -5.47 12.70 -0.80
C GLU A 98 -4.67 13.46 -1.87
N VAL A 99 -4.84 14.78 -1.89
CA VAL A 99 -4.22 15.69 -2.87
C VAL A 99 -2.93 16.33 -2.34
N ALA A 100 -2.65 16.28 -1.05
CA ALA A 100 -1.44 16.86 -0.46
C ALA A 100 -0.32 15.83 -0.25
N VAL A 101 -0.47 14.60 -0.77
CA VAL A 101 0.57 13.58 -0.65
C VAL A 101 1.82 14.03 -1.42
N ASN A 102 2.94 14.08 -0.70
CA ASN A 102 4.26 14.40 -1.24
C ASN A 102 4.96 13.10 -1.64
N VAL A 103 5.10 12.88 -2.95
CA VAL A 103 5.60 11.62 -3.51
C VAL A 103 6.93 11.85 -4.23
N GLU A 104 7.94 11.09 -3.82
CA GLU A 104 9.19 10.97 -4.55
C GLU A 104 9.05 9.91 -5.64
N MET A 105 9.30 10.30 -6.89
CA MET A 105 9.20 9.41 -8.06
C MET A 105 10.57 9.01 -8.57
N ARG A 106 10.73 7.70 -8.85
CA ARG A 106 11.94 7.16 -9.48
C ARG A 106 11.60 6.23 -10.63
N ARG A 107 12.15 6.48 -11.81
CA ARG A 107 12.17 5.50 -12.92
C ARG A 107 13.10 4.34 -12.57
N VAL A 108 12.55 3.13 -12.56
CA VAL A 108 13.30 1.91 -12.26
C VAL A 108 13.94 1.37 -13.54
N ARG A 109 13.14 1.16 -14.58
CA ARG A 109 13.56 0.64 -15.89
C ARG A 109 12.44 0.75 -16.92
N GLN A 110 12.79 0.67 -18.20
CA GLN A 110 11.81 0.35 -19.24
C GLN A 110 11.48 -1.13 -19.21
N VAL A 111 10.22 -1.47 -19.47
CA VAL A 111 9.74 -2.86 -19.53
C VAL A 111 9.13 -3.22 -20.89
N ALA A 112 8.84 -2.21 -21.72
CA ALA A 112 8.49 -2.32 -23.13
C ALA A 112 8.70 -0.94 -23.78
N PRO A 113 8.69 -0.82 -25.12
CA PRO A 113 8.72 0.49 -25.78
C PRO A 113 7.66 1.44 -25.21
N GLY A 114 8.10 2.57 -24.65
CA GLY A 114 7.23 3.57 -24.02
C GLY A 114 6.59 3.15 -22.68
N LYS A 115 6.84 1.94 -22.15
CA LYS A 115 6.32 1.49 -20.85
C LYS A 115 7.44 1.52 -19.79
N TRP A 116 7.25 2.35 -18.78
CA TRP A 116 8.16 2.48 -17.64
C TRP A 116 7.65 1.72 -16.42
N MET A 117 8.58 1.16 -15.67
CA MET A 117 8.40 0.77 -14.27
C MET A 117 8.89 1.92 -13.38
N LEU A 118 8.04 2.34 -12.46
CA LEU A 118 8.27 3.41 -11.51
C LEU A 118 8.29 2.85 -10.08
N CYS A 119 8.95 3.58 -9.19
CA CYS A 119 8.85 3.43 -7.74
C CYS A 119 8.43 4.80 -7.20
N ALA A 120 7.25 4.87 -6.60
CA ALA A 120 6.77 6.01 -5.84
C ALA A 120 7.05 5.78 -4.36
N SER A 121 7.65 6.75 -3.68
CA SER A 121 7.91 6.68 -2.23
C SER A 121 7.26 7.87 -1.54
N PHE A 122 6.45 7.62 -0.52
CA PHE A 122 5.82 8.67 0.26
C PHE A 122 5.56 8.22 1.69
N ARG A 123 5.59 9.17 2.63
CA ARG A 123 5.13 8.90 4.00
C ARG A 123 3.61 8.86 4.01
N LEU A 124 3.01 7.83 4.62
CA LEU A 124 1.55 7.73 4.74
C LEU A 124 0.99 9.02 5.38
N PRO A 125 0.08 9.75 4.70
CA PRO A 125 -0.47 10.97 5.26
C PRO A 125 -1.31 10.69 6.51
N ILE A 126 -1.18 11.53 7.54
CA ILE A 126 -1.97 11.42 8.78
C ILE A 126 -3.48 11.51 8.45
N SER A 127 -3.85 12.41 7.53
CA SER A 127 -5.22 12.56 7.02
C SER A 127 -5.80 11.26 6.46
N VAL A 128 -4.99 10.46 5.78
CA VAL A 128 -5.38 9.15 5.23
C VAL A 128 -5.46 8.11 6.35
N ALA A 129 -4.43 8.02 7.18
CA ALA A 129 -4.34 6.99 8.22
C ALA A 129 -5.48 7.06 9.24
N TYR A 130 -5.95 8.27 9.57
CA TYR A 130 -7.05 8.50 10.52
C TYR A 130 -8.40 8.80 9.84
N ALA A 131 -8.50 8.66 8.52
CA ALA A 131 -9.74 8.93 7.81
C ALA A 131 -10.88 8.01 8.26
N HIS A 132 -12.09 8.57 8.37
CA HIS A 132 -13.30 7.75 8.50
C HIS A 132 -13.53 6.99 7.19
N THR A 133 -13.44 5.67 7.26
CA THR A 133 -13.86 4.79 6.17
C THR A 133 -15.38 4.65 6.22
N MET A 134 -16.07 5.06 5.14
CA MET A 134 -17.44 4.59 4.95
C MET A 134 -17.39 3.08 4.77
N SER A 135 -18.18 2.36 5.55
CA SER A 135 -18.32 0.90 5.45
C SER A 135 -18.55 0.53 3.98
N ARG A 136 -17.65 -0.26 3.39
CA ARG A 136 -17.94 -1.01 2.17
C ARG A 136 -19.08 -1.96 2.50
N MET A 137 -20.32 -1.55 2.20
CA MET A 137 -21.43 -2.49 2.17
C MET A 137 -21.02 -3.63 1.24
N GLN A 138 -20.94 -4.84 1.78
CA GLN A 138 -20.69 -6.03 0.99
C GLN A 138 -21.83 -6.17 -0.02
N ALA A 139 -21.54 -5.94 -1.30
CA ALA A 139 -22.42 -6.37 -2.36
C ALA A 139 -22.31 -7.90 -2.47
N HIS A 140 -23.00 -8.62 -1.58
CA HIS A 140 -23.23 -10.05 -1.69
C HIS A 140 -24.64 -10.40 -1.20
N GLN A 141 -25.51 -10.65 -2.18
CA GLN A 141 -26.79 -11.37 -2.21
C GLN A 141 -28.00 -10.55 -2.67
N VAL A 142 -28.33 -10.72 -3.95
CA VAL A 142 -29.69 -11.02 -4.41
C VAL A 142 -29.52 -12.12 -5.47
N LYS A 143 -29.41 -13.38 -5.06
CA LYS A 143 -30.48 -14.40 -5.11
C LYS A 143 -31.39 -14.28 -6.34
N SER A 144 -31.20 -15.23 -7.26
CA SER A 144 -32.24 -16.01 -7.96
C SER A 144 -33.67 -15.47 -7.92
N PHE A 145 -34.21 -15.17 -9.10
CA PHE A 145 -35.29 -15.96 -9.72
C PHE A 145 -35.01 -16.04 -11.23
#